data_AF-A0A8S3AQ79-F1
#
_entry.id   AF-A0A8S3AQ79-F1
#
_cell.length_a   1.000
_cell.length_b   1.000
_cell.length_c   1.000
_cell.angle_alpha   90.00
_cell.angle_beta   90.00
_cell.angle_gamma   90.00
#
_symmetry.space_group_name_H-M   'P 1'
#
loop_
_entity.id
_entity.type
_entity.pdbx_description
1 polymer ?
#
loop_
_entity_poly.entity_id
_entity_poly.type
_entity_poly.pdbx_seq_one_letter_code
_entity_poly.pdbx_strand_id
1 'polypeptide(L)' 'EVKPKQIPRNSSDVYPIIDLNGDIQFENVSFAYPARPSTLVLQEITLVARAGETTAFVGSSGSGEFF' A
#
# COMPACT_ATOMS: atom_id res chain seq x y z
N GLU A 1 -15.11 6.37 -10.82
CA GLU A 1 -14.21 6.09 -11.97
C GLU A 1 -12.92 6.88 -11.76
N VAL A 2 -11.84 6.22 -11.32
CA VAL A 2 -10.53 6.85 -11.13
C VAL A 2 -9.72 6.56 -12.39
N LYS A 3 -9.56 7.55 -13.27
CA LYS A 3 -8.76 7.39 -14.49
C LYS A 3 -7.27 7.39 -14.12
N PRO A 4 -6.45 6.50 -14.70
CA PRO A 4 -5.02 6.47 -14.42
C PRO A 4 -4.37 7.78 -14.89
N LYS A 5 -3.75 8.52 -13.96
CA LYS A 5 -2.93 9.70 -14.29
C LYS A 5 -1.71 9.23 -15.08
N GLN A 6 -1.67 9.54 -16.38
CA GLN A 6 -0.45 9.42 -17.15
C GLN A 6 0.58 10.41 -16.61
N ILE A 7 1.78 9.93 -16.29
CA ILE A 7 2.92 10.78 -15.96
C ILE A 7 3.43 11.34 -17.29
N PRO A 8 3.28 12.64 -17.55
CA PRO A 8 3.65 13.23 -18.82
C PRO A 8 5.17 13.29 -18.91
N ARG A 9 5.63 13.09 -20.15
CA ARG A 9 7.04 12.95 -20.49
C ARG A 9 7.73 14.29 -20.76
N ASN A 10 7.08 15.42 -20.45
CA ASN A 10 7.57 16.75 -20.80
C ASN A 10 7.72 17.68 -19.59
N SER A 11 8.79 18.46 -19.60
CA SER A 11 9.26 19.35 -18.52
C SER A 11 8.36 20.58 -18.25
N SER A 12 7.19 20.68 -18.88
CA SER A 12 6.31 21.86 -18.82
C SER A 12 5.07 21.65 -17.94
N ASP A 13 4.89 20.44 -17.39
CA ASP A 13 3.75 20.12 -16.54
C ASP A 13 4.03 20.58 -15.12
N VAL A 14 3.64 21.83 -14.83
CA VAL A 14 3.65 22.38 -13.48
C VAL A 14 2.54 21.68 -12.69
N TYR A 15 2.93 20.63 -11.97
CA TYR A 15 2.09 20.07 -10.93
C TYR A 15 2.02 21.06 -9.78
N PRO A 16 0.83 21.37 -9.23
CA PRO A 16 0.79 22.05 -7.95
C PRO A 16 1.60 21.22 -6.96
N ILE A 17 2.47 21.88 -6.19
CA ILE A 17 3.13 21.22 -5.07
C ILE A 17 2.01 20.91 -4.08
N ILE A 18 1.61 19.65 -4.05
CA ILE A 18 0.63 19.15 -3.10
C ILE A 18 1.42 18.84 -1.84
N ASP A 19 1.17 19.59 -0.77
CA ASP A 19 1.63 19.21 0.56
C ASP A 19 0.90 17.92 0.96
N LEU A 20 1.60 16.80 0.82
CA LEU A 20 1.11 15.48 1.21
C LEU A 20 1.43 15.29 2.69
N ASN A 21 0.41 14.99 3.52
CA ASN A 21 0.62 14.70 4.94
C ASN A 21 1.53 13.47 5.15
N GLY A 22 1.49 12.50 4.21
CA GLY A 22 2.28 11.27 4.28
C GLY A 22 1.60 10.12 5.01
N ASP A 23 0.34 10.29 5.42
CA ASP A 23 -0.44 9.21 6.02
C ASP A 23 -0.81 8.15 4.98
N ILE A 24 -0.67 6.88 5.35
CA ILE A 24 -1.00 5.73 4.52
C ILE A 24 -2.11 4.95 5.20
N GLN A 25 -3.18 4.66 4.46
CA GLN A 25 -4.31 3.89 4.96
C GLN A 25 -4.56 2.67 4.09
N PHE A 26 -4.72 1.51 4.74
CA PHE A 26 -5.27 0.31 4.15
C PHE A 26 -6.70 0.16 4.66
N GLU A 27 -7.65 -0.08 3.75
CA GLU A 27 -9.04 -0.35 4.09
C GLU A 27 -9.46 -1.69 3.50
N ASN A 28 -9.84 -2.62 4.38
CA ASN A 28 -10.34 -3.94 4.03
C ASN A 28 -9.47 -4.70 3.00
N VAL A 29 -8.14 -4.58 3.14
CA VAL A 29 -7.18 -5.15 2.18
C VAL A 29 -6.98 -6.63 2.46
N SER A 30 -7.03 -7.44 1.41
CA SER A 30 -6.64 -8.85 1.45
C SER A 30 -5.55 -9.10 0.42
N PHE A 31 -4.56 -9.93 0.76
CA PHE A 31 -3.40 -10.19 -0.08
C PHE A 31 -3.09 -11.68 -0.13
N ALA A 32 -2.82 -12.19 -1.32
CA ALA A 32 -2.25 -13.52 -1.56
C ALA A 32 -1.08 -13.38 -2.53
N TYR A 33 -0.06 -14.22 -2.36
CA TYR A 33 1.01 -14.33 -3.34
C TYR A 33 0.46 -14.90 -4.65
N PRO A 34 0.88 -14.39 -5.83
CA PRO A 34 0.43 -14.93 -7.13
C PRO A 34 0.74 -16.42 -7.32
N ALA A 35 1.82 -16.91 -6.70
CA ALA A 35 2.20 -18.32 -6.72
C ALA A 35 1.25 -19.21 -5.90
N ARG A 36 0.48 -18.66 -4.96
CA ARG A 36 -0.48 -19.36 -4.08
C ARG A 36 -1.76 -18.53 -3.92
N PRO A 37 -2.55 -18.35 -5.00
CA PRO A 37 -3.68 -17.42 -5.01
C PRO A 37 -4.83 -17.85 -4.08
N SER A 38 -4.88 -19.13 -3.72
CA SER A 38 -5.86 -19.70 -2.79
C SER A 38 -5.51 -19.49 -1.31
N THR A 39 -4.30 -19.03 -0.99
CA THR A 39 -3.85 -18.80 0.39
C THR A 39 -3.73 -17.29 0.65
N LEU A 40 -4.69 -16.73 1.38
CA LEU A 40 -4.61 -15.35 1.84
C LEU A 40 -3.58 -15.24 2.96
N VAL A 41 -2.64 -14.31 2.79
CA VAL A 41 -1.59 -13.95 3.76
C VAL A 41 -2.06 -12.79 4.62
N LEU A 42 -2.79 -11.85 4.01
CA LEU A 42 -3.52 -10.79 4.71
C LEU A 42 -5.00 -10.96 4.39
N GLN A 43 -5.85 -10.88 5.40
CA GLN A 43 -7.29 -11.02 5.25
C GLN A 43 -7.99 -9.85 5.93
N GLU A 44 -8.67 -9.03 5.12
CA GLU A 44 -9.51 -7.89 5.54
C GLU A 44 -8.83 -6.94 6.55
N ILE A 45 -7.56 -6.64 6.32
CA ILE A 45 -6.81 -5.73 7.20
C ILE A 45 -7.21 -4.27 6.92
N THR A 46 -7.44 -3.52 8.01
CA THR A 46 -7.62 -2.08 7.98
C THR A 46 -6.61 -1.45 8.94
N LEU A 47 -5.72 -0.60 8.43
CA LEU A 47 -4.69 0.05 9.24
C LEU A 47 -4.39 1.45 8.72
N VAL A 48 -3.95 2.32 9.63
CA VAL A 48 -3.46 3.67 9.31
C VAL A 48 -2.02 3.76 9.80
N ALA A 49 -1.08 3.98 8.90
CA ALA A 49 0.29 4.34 9.22
C ALA A 49 0.42 5.86 9.07
N ARG A 50 0.62 6.57 10.19
CA ARG A 50 0.73 8.03 10.19
C ARG A 50 2.13 8.45 9.80
N ALA A 51 2.21 9.64 9.19
CA ALA A 51 3.50 10.22 8.87
C ALA A 51 4.36 10.42 10.12
N GLY A 52 5.63 10.00 10.04
CA GLY A 52 6.57 10.08 11.15
C GLY A 52 6.50 8.93 12.16
N GLU A 53 5.52 8.02 12.02
CA GLU A 53 5.43 6.81 12.84
C GLU A 53 6.05 5.60 12.11
N THR A 54 6.63 4.68 12.88
CA THR A 54 7.09 3.39 12.35
C THR A 54 6.08 2.32 12.72
N THR A 55 5.31 1.84 11.73
CA THR A 55 4.37 0.73 11.90
C THR A 55 5.03 -0.56 11.46
N ALA A 56 5.20 -1.51 12.38
CA ALA A 56 5.75 -2.84 12.09
C ALA A 56 4.65 -3.89 11.95
N PHE A 57 4.76 -4.75 10.94
CA PHE A 57 3.94 -5.95 10.82
C PHE A 57 4.63 -7.10 11.53
N VAL A 58 3.98 -7.67 12.55
CA VAL A 58 4.48 -8.83 13.28
C VAL A 58 3.55 -10.02 13.01
N GLY A 59 4.14 -11.14 12.61
CA GLY A 59 3.44 -12.39 12.32
C GLY A 59 3.98 -13.53 13.18
N SER A 60 3.16 -14.56 13.43
CA SER A 60 3.68 -15.83 13.94
C SER A 60 4.46 -16.53 12.83
N SER A 61 5.57 -17.19 13.16
CA SER A 61 6.42 -17.90 12.20
C SER A 61 5.57 -18.79 11.28
N GLY A 62 5.47 -18.42 9.99
CA GLY A 62 4.64 -19.11 8.99
C GLY A 62 3.52 -18.27 8.36
N SER A 63 3.22 -17.06 8.85
CA SER A 63 2.22 -16.16 8.25
C SER A 63 2.73 -15.32 7.06
N GLY A 64 3.77 -15.78 6.36
CA GLY A 64 4.39 -15.08 5.23
C GLY A 64 5.78 -14.48 5.47
N GLU A 65 6.40 -14.72 6.63
CA GLU A 65 7.76 -14.25 6.94
C GLU A 65 8.87 -15.01 6.17
N PHE A 66 8.62 -16.26 5.79
CA PHE A 66 9.55 -17.04 4.98
C PHE A 66 9.25 -16.84 3.49
N PHE A 67 10.05 -15.95 2.90
CA PHE A 67 10.43 -15.91 1.49
C PHE A 67 10.82 -17.30 0.95
#